data_AF-A0A1H1Y835-F1
#
_entry.id   AF-A0A1H1Y835-F1
#
_cell.length_a   1.000
_cell.length_b   1.000
_cell.length_c   1.000
_cell.angle_alpha   90.00
_cell.angle_beta   90.00
_cell.angle_gamma   90.00
#
_symmetry.space_group_name_H-M   'P 1'
#
loop_
_entity.id
_entity.type
_entity.pdbx_description
1 polymer ?
#
loop_
_entity_poly.entity_id
_entity_poly.type
_entity_poly.pdbx_seq_one_letter_code
_entity_poly.pdbx_strand_id
1 'polypeptide(L)'
;MHGLFRWSSKWWPGVIPLAILWAIAAWSSTAPLEADLAAQSTAALKDTVLDKRQIEVDGRDVTFAADAFSEEGRRGAVAAVEAVPGVRLVNDETRLVPEAKPFVWSAERDVVRVTLGGSAPLPATKTKLLDMARAALGGVEVVDQMNLSRGAPPHFDGAAALLIDQIGKLKDGKVTISDTQISLSGMARDLGGREAIAAGLKNLPEGFSVAANEIKAPPYIFQAYKDPVAVTLTLTGYVPGNTVHAALVAAASRKFFSEKVVDNLKASIGAPSGFSAAVAPALGALSRLSTGTLVVSDREVKLSGDAFYDAAAVQIRAGLGKDFPQGWQYKADISVKPAAAPVDATVCQQLFSDLLGKGKIGFESGRAIIDPDSAGLLDRLIETALRCPNASIEIAGHTDTDGDDAFNQALSEKRAQAVADYLIKAGLPADRFTATGYGSTQPIASNDTDEGKAQNRRIEFVVR
;
A
#
# COMPACT_ATOMS: atom_id res chain seq x y z
N MET A 1 -120.18 -3.22 11.68
CA MET A 1 -119.35 -4.09 10.81
C MET A 1 -118.01 -4.32 11.50
N HIS A 2 -117.90 -5.42 12.22
CA HIS A 2 -116.65 -5.95 12.77
C HIS A 2 -116.06 -6.92 11.75
N GLY A 3 -114.77 -6.79 11.47
CA GLY A 3 -114.03 -7.79 10.71
C GLY A 3 -113.03 -7.12 9.79
N LEU A 4 -111.79 -6.97 10.29
CA LEU A 4 -110.53 -6.95 9.54
C LEU A 4 -109.44 -6.62 10.57
N PHE A 5 -108.92 -7.65 11.25
CA PHE A 5 -107.55 -7.75 11.78
C PHE A 5 -107.49 -8.97 12.72
N ARG A 6 -107.59 -10.16 12.10
CA ARG A 6 -107.06 -11.40 12.67
C ARG A 6 -106.02 -11.91 11.69
N TRP A 7 -104.80 -11.36 11.78
CA TRP A 7 -103.62 -12.04 11.28
C TRP A 7 -102.56 -12.11 12.38
N SER A 8 -102.03 -13.31 12.50
CA SER A 8 -101.46 -13.95 13.68
C SER A 8 -99.95 -13.69 13.79
N SER A 9 -99.49 -13.39 15.01
CA SER A 9 -98.36 -14.01 15.78
C SER A 9 -97.15 -14.70 15.12
N LYS A 10 -96.91 -14.58 13.82
CA LYS A 10 -95.82 -15.28 13.11
C LYS A 10 -94.87 -14.26 12.48
N TRP A 11 -93.99 -13.68 13.29
CA TRP A 11 -92.86 -12.84 12.85
C TRP A 11 -91.72 -13.68 12.23
N TRP A 12 -91.69 -14.98 12.53
CA TRP A 12 -90.66 -15.92 12.09
C TRP A 12 -90.49 -16.13 10.56
N PRO A 13 -91.52 -16.01 9.69
CA PRO A 13 -91.33 -16.15 8.25
C PRO A 13 -90.54 -14.98 7.63
N GLY A 14 -90.48 -13.83 8.31
CA GLY A 14 -89.61 -12.70 7.93
C GLY A 14 -88.18 -12.85 8.46
N VAL A 15 -87.97 -13.64 9.52
CA VAL A 15 -86.65 -13.88 10.12
C VAL A 15 -85.77 -14.74 9.21
N ILE A 16 -86.35 -15.73 8.52
CA ILE A 16 -85.61 -16.61 7.61
C ILE A 16 -84.99 -15.82 6.44
N PRO A 17 -85.74 -15.04 5.63
CA PRO A 17 -85.15 -14.24 4.56
C PRO A 17 -84.22 -13.14 5.09
N LEU A 18 -84.49 -12.57 6.27
CA LEU A 18 -83.57 -11.62 6.91
C LEU A 18 -82.24 -12.29 7.31
N ALA A 19 -82.28 -13.50 7.86
CA ALA A 19 -81.09 -14.27 8.21
C ALA A 19 -80.30 -14.70 6.96
N ILE A 20 -80.99 -15.04 5.86
CA ILE A 20 -80.34 -15.34 4.57
C ILE A 20 -79.69 -14.08 4.00
N LEU A 21 -80.39 -12.95 3.98
CA LEU A 21 -79.84 -11.67 3.53
C LEU A 21 -78.67 -11.23 4.41
N TRP A 22 -78.75 -11.43 5.72
CA TRP A 22 -77.68 -11.15 6.66
C TRP A 22 -76.46 -12.06 6.43
N ALA A 23 -76.66 -13.36 6.19
CA ALA A 23 -75.59 -14.29 5.86
C ALA A 23 -74.93 -13.97 4.52
N ILE A 24 -75.71 -13.60 3.50
CA ILE A 24 -75.20 -13.15 2.19
C ILE A 24 -74.44 -11.82 2.33
N ALA A 25 -74.97 -10.87 3.10
CA ALA A 25 -74.32 -9.59 3.35
C ALA A 25 -73.02 -9.76 4.15
N ALA A 26 -73.03 -10.59 5.19
CA ALA A 26 -71.85 -10.94 5.96
C ALA A 26 -70.80 -11.61 5.07
N TRP A 27 -71.18 -12.60 4.27
CA TRP A 27 -70.25 -13.29 3.39
C TRP A 27 -69.69 -12.41 2.25
N SER A 28 -70.51 -11.52 1.68
CA SER A 28 -70.09 -10.65 0.57
C SER A 28 -69.37 -9.37 1.02
N SER A 29 -69.58 -8.93 2.27
CA SER A 29 -69.05 -7.64 2.76
C SER A 29 -67.88 -7.76 3.73
N THR A 30 -67.57 -8.95 4.27
CA THR A 30 -66.43 -9.14 5.19
C THR A 30 -65.08 -8.91 4.52
N ALA A 31 -64.78 -9.65 3.45
CA ALA A 31 -63.52 -9.52 2.72
C ALA A 31 -63.20 -8.09 2.23
N PRO A 32 -64.14 -7.33 1.61
CA PRO A 32 -63.86 -5.96 1.21
C PRO A 32 -63.70 -5.00 2.40
N LEU A 33 -64.41 -5.23 3.51
CA LEU A 33 -64.27 -4.43 4.74
C LEU A 33 -62.90 -4.67 5.40
N GLU A 34 -62.49 -5.92 5.52
CA GLU A 34 -61.19 -6.31 6.07
C GLU A 34 -60.04 -5.71 5.25
N ALA A 35 -60.14 -5.76 3.91
CA ALA A 35 -59.16 -5.18 3.02
C ALA A 35 -59.09 -3.64 3.13
N ASP A 36 -60.24 -2.96 3.26
CA ASP A 36 -60.31 -1.52 3.44
C ASP A 36 -59.72 -1.09 4.79
N LEU A 37 -60.09 -1.77 5.89
CA LEU A 37 -59.53 -1.52 7.22
C LEU A 37 -58.02 -1.79 7.26
N ALA A 38 -57.54 -2.85 6.61
CA ALA A 38 -56.12 -3.14 6.50
C ALA A 38 -55.38 -2.03 5.74
N ALA A 39 -55.95 -1.53 4.64
CA ALA A 39 -55.37 -0.44 3.85
C ALA A 39 -55.32 0.88 4.63
N GLN A 40 -56.42 1.26 5.29
CA GLN A 40 -56.50 2.47 6.11
C GLN A 40 -55.58 2.41 7.32
N SER A 41 -55.50 1.26 7.99
CA SER A 41 -54.56 1.05 9.11
C SER A 41 -53.11 1.11 8.65
N THR A 42 -52.79 0.56 7.47
CA THR A 42 -51.45 0.70 6.87
C THR A 42 -51.13 2.16 6.54
N ALA A 43 -52.11 2.92 6.04
CA ALA A 43 -51.95 4.33 5.72
C ALA A 43 -51.73 5.20 6.97
N ALA A 44 -52.43 4.88 8.08
CA ALA A 44 -52.26 5.58 9.36
C ALA A 44 -50.84 5.44 9.93
N LEU A 45 -50.14 4.35 9.62
CA LEU A 45 -48.78 4.08 10.06
C LEU A 45 -47.69 4.66 9.14
N LYS A 46 -48.04 5.40 8.09
CA LYS A 46 -47.08 5.85 7.06
C LYS A 46 -45.93 6.68 7.65
N ASP A 47 -46.22 7.56 8.61
CA ASP A 47 -45.25 8.47 9.21
C ASP A 47 -44.63 7.92 10.52
N THR A 48 -44.90 6.65 10.84
CA THR A 48 -44.36 5.99 12.03
C THR A 48 -43.02 5.32 11.73
N VAL A 49 -42.09 5.40 12.69
CA VAL A 49 -40.77 4.77 12.58
C VAL A 49 -40.85 3.37 13.20
N LEU A 50 -41.12 2.38 12.36
CA LEU A 50 -41.32 0.97 12.74
C LEU A 50 -40.62 0.04 11.75
N ASP A 51 -40.26 -1.16 12.20
CA ASP A 51 -39.72 -2.24 11.36
C ASP A 51 -40.63 -3.48 11.42
N LYS A 52 -40.54 -4.36 10.40
CA LYS A 52 -41.33 -5.60 10.27
C LYS A 52 -42.83 -5.45 10.54
N ARG A 53 -43.44 -4.38 10.02
CA ARG A 53 -44.87 -4.10 10.17
C ARG A 53 -45.72 -5.22 9.55
N GLN A 54 -46.64 -5.75 10.33
CA GLN A 54 -47.66 -6.71 9.92
C GLN A 54 -49.00 -6.27 10.49
N ILE A 55 -50.01 -6.22 9.63
CA ILE A 55 -51.39 -5.90 9.96
C ILE A 55 -52.24 -7.03 9.42
N GLU A 56 -52.95 -7.70 10.31
CA GLU A 56 -53.95 -8.71 9.98
C GLU A 56 -55.30 -8.23 10.51
N VAL A 57 -56.35 -8.39 9.72
CA VAL A 57 -57.70 -7.94 10.08
C VAL A 57 -58.65 -9.12 10.01
N ASP A 58 -59.36 -9.39 11.11
CA ASP A 58 -60.43 -10.38 11.20
C ASP A 58 -61.74 -9.66 11.54
N GLY A 59 -62.62 -9.53 10.55
CA GLY A 59 -63.82 -8.70 10.60
C GLY A 59 -63.54 -7.21 10.82
N ARG A 60 -63.45 -6.79 12.09
CA ARG A 60 -63.19 -5.41 12.52
C ARG A 60 -62.10 -5.31 13.59
N ASP A 61 -61.48 -6.42 13.92
CA ASP A 61 -60.39 -6.50 14.89
C ASP A 61 -59.08 -6.55 14.13
N VAL A 62 -58.13 -5.73 14.57
CA VAL A 62 -56.84 -5.58 13.90
C VAL A 62 -55.76 -6.16 14.81
N THR A 63 -55.06 -7.18 14.34
CA THR A 63 -53.82 -7.64 14.96
C THR A 63 -52.66 -6.86 14.36
N PHE A 64 -51.93 -6.15 15.21
CA PHE A 64 -50.83 -5.29 14.81
C PHE A 64 -49.52 -5.75 15.44
N ALA A 65 -48.59 -6.21 14.61
CA ALA A 65 -47.24 -6.57 15.00
C ALA A 65 -46.22 -5.65 14.31
N ALA A 66 -45.29 -5.11 15.08
CA ALA A 66 -44.19 -4.30 14.58
C ALA A 66 -43.06 -4.20 15.62
N ASP A 67 -41.84 -4.00 15.13
CA ASP A 67 -40.68 -3.66 15.95
C ASP A 67 -40.58 -2.13 16.07
N ALA A 68 -40.73 -1.60 17.28
CA ALA A 68 -40.70 -0.17 17.59
C ALA A 68 -39.36 0.26 18.22
N PHE A 69 -38.89 1.45 17.86
CA PHE A 69 -37.59 1.99 18.30
C PHE A 69 -37.68 2.88 19.55
N SER A 70 -38.90 3.22 19.99
CA SER A 70 -39.17 3.94 21.23
C SER A 70 -40.53 3.53 21.81
N GLU A 71 -40.69 3.68 23.13
CA GLU A 71 -41.99 3.42 23.78
C GLU A 71 -43.08 4.37 23.30
N GLU A 72 -42.73 5.64 23.09
CA GLU A 72 -43.63 6.67 22.59
C GLU A 72 -44.06 6.37 21.15
N GLY A 73 -43.13 5.98 20.28
CA GLY A 73 -43.43 5.59 18.90
C GLY A 73 -44.30 4.34 18.82
N ARG A 74 -44.07 3.37 19.72
CA ARG A 74 -44.92 2.17 19.84
C ARG A 74 -46.35 2.53 20.24
N ARG A 75 -46.52 3.29 21.33
CA ARG A 75 -47.84 3.72 21.80
C ARG A 75 -48.56 4.58 20.77
N GLY A 76 -47.84 5.51 20.12
CA GLY A 76 -48.37 6.35 19.06
C GLY A 76 -48.83 5.55 17.85
N ALA A 77 -48.09 4.51 17.45
CA ALA A 77 -48.48 3.62 16.36
C ALA A 77 -49.75 2.82 16.67
N VAL A 78 -49.84 2.22 17.87
CA VAL A 78 -51.05 1.51 18.31
C VAL A 78 -52.25 2.45 18.33
N ALA A 79 -52.09 3.65 18.92
CA ALA A 79 -53.15 4.65 18.97
C ALA A 79 -53.58 5.13 17.56
N ALA A 80 -52.65 5.21 16.61
CA ALA A 80 -52.96 5.57 15.22
C ALA A 80 -53.83 4.51 14.54
N VAL A 81 -53.59 3.22 14.81
CA VAL A 81 -54.43 2.12 14.32
C VAL A 81 -55.80 2.09 15.02
N GLU A 82 -55.84 2.33 16.33
CA GLU A 82 -57.10 2.43 17.09
C GLU A 82 -57.99 3.58 16.61
N ALA A 83 -57.39 4.68 16.14
CA ALA A 83 -58.10 5.85 15.65
C ALA A 83 -58.72 5.67 14.24
N VAL A 84 -58.41 4.56 13.54
CA VAL A 84 -58.94 4.29 12.19
C VAL A 84 -60.45 4.08 12.27
N PRO A 85 -61.26 4.86 11.53
CA PRO A 85 -62.71 4.70 11.54
C PRO A 85 -63.12 3.29 11.13
N GLY A 86 -63.86 2.61 11.99
CA GLY A 86 -64.35 1.25 11.74
C GLY A 86 -63.57 0.14 12.45
N VAL A 87 -62.36 0.41 12.98
CA VAL A 87 -61.66 -0.51 13.88
C VAL A 87 -62.42 -0.63 15.20
N ARG A 88 -62.57 -1.86 15.70
CA ARG A 88 -63.25 -2.14 16.98
C ARG A 88 -62.28 -2.43 18.11
N LEU A 89 -61.25 -3.23 17.82
CA LEU A 89 -60.25 -3.67 18.79
C LEU A 89 -58.90 -3.80 18.07
N VAL A 90 -57.83 -3.42 18.76
CA VAL A 90 -56.46 -3.67 18.30
C VAL A 90 -55.81 -4.69 19.24
N ASN A 91 -55.38 -5.82 18.69
CA ASN A 91 -54.53 -6.78 19.38
C ASN A 91 -53.07 -6.36 19.19
N ASP A 92 -52.50 -5.74 20.22
CA ASP A 92 -51.13 -5.21 20.21
C ASP A 92 -50.09 -6.33 20.42
N GLU A 93 -49.43 -6.72 19.34
CA GLU A 93 -48.29 -7.64 19.34
C GLU A 93 -46.95 -6.92 19.10
N THR A 94 -46.93 -5.59 19.22
CA THR A 94 -45.75 -4.77 18.97
C THR A 94 -44.68 -4.95 20.05
N ARG A 95 -43.42 -5.00 19.62
CA ARG A 95 -42.26 -5.24 20.47
C ARG A 95 -41.31 -4.06 20.41
N LEU A 96 -40.59 -3.80 21.50
CA LEU A 96 -39.49 -2.85 21.47
C LEU A 96 -38.24 -3.56 20.97
N VAL A 97 -37.53 -2.90 20.05
CA VAL A 97 -36.22 -3.37 19.61
C VAL A 97 -35.29 -3.50 20.84
N PRO A 98 -34.50 -4.60 20.95
CA PRO A 98 -33.60 -4.82 22.07
C PRO A 98 -32.65 -3.63 22.31
N GLU A 99 -32.38 -3.34 23.58
CA GLU A 99 -31.36 -2.36 23.97
C GLU A 99 -29.99 -3.05 24.03
N ALA A 100 -29.00 -2.52 23.31
CA ALA A 100 -27.63 -3.01 23.34
C ALA A 100 -26.82 -2.23 24.40
N LYS A 101 -26.24 -2.96 25.36
CA LYS A 101 -25.32 -2.43 26.37
C LYS A 101 -24.11 -3.38 26.53
N PRO A 102 -22.90 -3.00 26.12
CA PRO A 102 -22.57 -1.73 25.45
C PRO A 102 -23.16 -1.65 24.03
N PHE A 103 -23.41 -0.43 23.55
CA PHE A 103 -23.79 -0.19 22.17
C PHE A 103 -22.54 -0.26 21.29
N VAL A 104 -22.37 -1.37 20.57
CA VAL A 104 -21.18 -1.62 19.74
C VAL A 104 -21.52 -1.45 18.28
N TRP A 105 -20.76 -0.62 17.57
CA TRP A 105 -20.75 -0.51 16.11
C TRP A 105 -19.33 -0.68 15.59
N SER A 106 -19.15 -1.36 14.47
CA SER A 106 -17.83 -1.55 13.87
C SER A 106 -17.84 -1.40 12.36
N ALA A 107 -16.75 -0.86 11.83
CA ALA A 107 -16.42 -0.92 10.42
C ALA A 107 -15.09 -1.69 10.28
N GLU A 108 -15.08 -2.72 9.46
CA GLU A 108 -13.90 -3.55 9.23
C GLU A 108 -13.59 -3.60 7.74
N ARG A 109 -12.36 -3.24 7.38
CA ARG A 109 -11.87 -3.22 6.01
C ARG A 109 -10.84 -4.31 5.82
N ASP A 110 -11.11 -5.14 4.83
CA ASP A 110 -10.16 -6.07 4.24
C ASP A 110 -9.72 -5.55 2.86
N VAL A 111 -8.91 -6.33 2.14
CA VAL A 111 -8.35 -5.98 0.82
C VAL A 111 -9.44 -5.69 -0.22
N VAL A 112 -10.58 -6.39 -0.16
CA VAL A 112 -11.63 -6.37 -1.19
C VAL A 112 -13.00 -5.88 -0.73
N ARG A 113 -13.23 -5.80 0.60
CA ARG A 113 -14.54 -5.44 1.15
C ARG A 113 -14.45 -4.64 2.44
N VAL A 114 -15.51 -3.88 2.71
CA VAL A 114 -15.76 -3.25 4.00
C VAL A 114 -17.05 -3.79 4.59
N THR A 115 -16.97 -4.33 5.79
CA THR A 115 -18.11 -4.85 6.54
C THR A 115 -18.50 -3.85 7.61
N LEU A 116 -19.72 -3.34 7.54
CA LEU A 116 -20.32 -2.57 8.64
C LEU A 116 -21.11 -3.54 9.52
N GLY A 117 -20.80 -3.61 10.81
CA GLY A 117 -21.37 -4.57 11.75
C GLY A 117 -21.72 -3.96 13.10
N GLY A 118 -22.38 -4.75 13.94
CA GLY A 118 -22.81 -4.34 15.28
C GLY A 118 -24.22 -3.74 15.27
N SER A 119 -24.41 -2.65 16.01
CA SER A 119 -25.70 -2.05 16.34
C SER A 119 -25.93 -0.77 15.53
N ALA A 120 -27.13 -0.63 14.97
CA ALA A 120 -27.61 0.60 14.33
C ALA A 120 -28.90 1.07 15.01
N PRO A 121 -29.04 2.37 15.36
CA PRO A 121 -30.17 2.85 16.15
C PRO A 121 -31.50 2.85 15.39
N LEU A 122 -31.46 3.20 14.11
CA LEU A 122 -32.63 3.38 13.26
C LEU A 122 -32.35 2.88 11.84
N PRO A 123 -33.36 2.39 11.10
CA PRO A 123 -33.21 2.00 9.70
C PRO A 123 -32.68 3.13 8.81
N ALA A 124 -33.15 4.37 9.02
CA ALA A 124 -32.68 5.53 8.26
C ALA A 124 -31.18 5.81 8.49
N THR A 125 -30.71 5.74 9.74
CA THR A 125 -29.29 5.89 10.06
C THR A 125 -28.47 4.74 9.46
N LYS A 126 -28.97 3.51 9.53
CA LYS A 126 -28.33 2.34 8.94
C LYS A 126 -28.11 2.52 7.43
N THR A 127 -29.15 2.93 6.69
CA THR A 127 -29.05 3.22 5.25
C THR A 127 -28.08 4.37 4.96
N LYS A 128 -28.15 5.46 5.73
CA LYS A 128 -27.22 6.60 5.60
C LYS A 128 -25.75 6.17 5.76
N LEU A 129 -25.44 5.33 6.76
CA LEU A 129 -24.08 4.83 6.97
C LEU A 129 -23.60 3.94 5.82
N LEU A 130 -24.47 3.08 5.27
CA LEU A 130 -24.14 2.26 4.11
C LEU A 130 -23.85 3.11 2.87
N ASP A 131 -24.66 4.14 2.61
CA ASP A 131 -24.46 5.02 1.46
C ASP A 131 -23.19 5.87 1.61
N MET A 132 -22.89 6.36 2.82
CA MET A 132 -21.63 7.04 3.13
C MET A 132 -20.43 6.13 2.92
N ALA A 133 -20.51 4.87 3.35
CA ALA A 133 -19.45 3.89 3.13
C ALA A 133 -19.24 3.62 1.63
N ARG A 134 -20.31 3.43 0.87
CA ARG A 134 -20.23 3.25 -0.60
C ARG A 134 -19.61 4.45 -1.31
N ALA A 135 -19.96 5.67 -0.87
CA ALA A 135 -19.42 6.90 -1.44
C ALA A 135 -17.94 7.12 -1.11
N ALA A 136 -17.55 6.88 0.15
CA ALA A 136 -16.16 7.10 0.62
C ALA A 136 -15.18 6.03 0.11
N LEU A 137 -15.65 4.80 -0.14
CA LEU A 137 -14.81 3.62 -0.36
C LEU A 137 -14.80 3.14 -1.81
N GLY A 138 -15.10 4.02 -2.78
CA GLY A 138 -15.32 3.70 -4.19
C GLY A 138 -14.48 2.53 -4.74
N GLY A 139 -15.17 1.54 -5.33
CA GLY A 139 -14.55 0.32 -5.88
C GLY A 139 -14.37 -0.84 -4.88
N VAL A 140 -14.84 -0.71 -3.65
CA VAL A 140 -14.81 -1.76 -2.61
C VAL A 140 -16.24 -2.22 -2.30
N GLU A 141 -16.45 -3.53 -2.16
CA GLU A 141 -17.76 -4.09 -1.80
C GLU A 141 -18.12 -3.73 -0.35
N VAL A 142 -19.28 -3.09 -0.13
CA VAL A 142 -19.78 -2.76 1.22
C VAL A 142 -20.81 -3.80 1.65
N VAL A 143 -20.47 -4.56 2.68
CA VAL A 143 -21.31 -5.61 3.26
C VAL A 143 -22.00 -5.09 4.52
N ASP A 144 -23.31 -5.30 4.61
CA ASP A 144 -24.12 -4.95 5.76
C ASP A 144 -24.29 -6.16 6.69
N GLN A 145 -23.77 -6.05 7.92
CA GLN A 145 -23.98 -6.98 9.02
C GLN A 145 -24.47 -6.26 10.29
N MET A 146 -25.09 -5.08 10.13
CA MET A 146 -25.63 -4.33 11.25
C MET A 146 -27.01 -4.83 11.65
N ASN A 147 -27.22 -4.99 12.95
CA ASN A 147 -28.50 -5.28 13.57
C ASN A 147 -29.12 -3.99 14.13
N LEU A 148 -30.44 -3.91 14.12
CA LEU A 148 -31.16 -2.79 14.69
C LEU A 148 -31.22 -2.95 16.22
N SER A 149 -30.77 -1.96 16.97
CA SER A 149 -30.71 -2.00 18.44
C SER A 149 -30.83 -0.60 19.03
N ARG A 150 -31.44 -0.48 20.20
CA ARG A 150 -31.51 0.78 20.97
C ARG A 150 -30.27 0.94 21.85
N GLY A 151 -30.07 2.14 22.41
CA GLY A 151 -28.95 2.44 23.30
C GLY A 151 -27.80 3.21 22.62
N ALA A 152 -28.02 3.75 21.42
CA ALA A 152 -26.99 4.54 20.75
C ALA A 152 -26.64 5.80 21.57
N PRO A 153 -25.36 6.14 21.70
CA PRO A 153 -24.94 7.38 22.33
C PRO A 153 -25.38 8.61 21.52
N PRO A 154 -25.49 9.79 22.14
CA PRO A 154 -25.71 11.05 21.43
C PRO A 154 -24.64 11.26 20.33
N HIS A 155 -25.02 11.88 19.20
CA HIS A 155 -24.11 12.17 18.07
C HIS A 155 -23.42 10.95 17.42
N PHE A 156 -23.96 9.75 17.62
CA PHE A 156 -23.46 8.50 17.01
C PHE A 156 -23.28 8.60 15.49
N ASP A 157 -24.23 9.22 14.79
CA ASP A 157 -24.19 9.31 13.33
C ASP A 157 -23.00 10.15 12.84
N GLY A 158 -22.67 11.24 13.53
CA GLY A 158 -21.48 12.05 13.25
C GLY A 158 -20.17 11.31 13.56
N ALA A 159 -20.11 10.56 14.66
CA ALA A 159 -18.94 9.76 15.01
C ALA A 159 -18.71 8.64 13.97
N ALA A 160 -19.76 7.86 13.66
CA ALA A 160 -19.68 6.79 12.67
C ALA A 160 -19.32 7.33 11.27
N ALA A 161 -19.85 8.47 10.87
CA ALA A 161 -19.48 9.16 9.63
C ALA A 161 -17.99 9.48 9.53
N LEU A 162 -17.40 10.06 10.60
CA LEU A 162 -15.97 10.38 10.64
C LEU A 162 -15.10 9.12 10.57
N LEU A 163 -15.53 8.04 11.21
CA LEU A 163 -14.81 6.77 11.23
C LEU A 163 -14.89 6.03 9.89
N ILE A 164 -15.99 6.17 9.14
CA ILE A 164 -16.08 5.71 7.75
C ILE A 164 -15.08 6.46 6.86
N ASP A 165 -14.85 7.76 7.06
CA ASP A 165 -13.77 8.47 6.35
C ASP A 165 -12.38 7.93 6.73
N GLN A 166 -12.14 7.64 8.03
CA GLN A 166 -10.84 7.12 8.46
C GLN A 166 -10.56 5.71 7.93
N ILE A 167 -11.58 4.84 7.85
CA ILE A 167 -11.39 3.49 7.28
C ILE A 167 -11.08 3.54 5.78
N GLY A 168 -11.49 4.60 5.09
CA GLY A 168 -11.09 4.89 3.71
C GLY A 168 -9.58 5.09 3.53
N LYS A 169 -8.89 5.58 4.56
CA LYS A 169 -7.44 5.83 4.58
C LYS A 169 -6.61 4.63 5.04
N LEU A 170 -7.26 3.56 5.49
CA LEU A 170 -6.61 2.30 5.85
C LEU A 170 -6.51 1.37 4.63
N LYS A 171 -5.42 0.62 4.55
CA LYS A 171 -5.28 -0.50 3.61
C LYS A 171 -6.14 -1.68 4.09
N ASP A 172 -6.01 -1.99 5.36
CA ASP A 172 -6.71 -3.00 6.12
C ASP A 172 -6.82 -2.53 7.58
N GLY A 173 -7.90 -2.90 8.26
CA GLY A 173 -8.08 -2.52 9.65
C GLY A 173 -9.52 -2.55 10.13
N LYS A 174 -9.67 -2.28 11.41
CA LYS A 174 -10.94 -2.27 12.11
C LYS A 174 -11.08 -1.01 12.93
N VAL A 175 -12.27 -0.46 12.90
CA VAL A 175 -12.71 0.64 13.73
C VAL A 175 -13.93 0.20 14.50
N THR A 176 -13.98 0.49 15.80
CA THR A 176 -15.09 0.12 16.67
C THR A 176 -15.46 1.29 17.56
N ILE A 177 -16.76 1.53 17.69
CA ILE A 177 -17.39 2.38 18.68
C ILE A 177 -18.02 1.45 19.70
N SER A 178 -17.68 1.59 20.98
CA SER A 178 -18.33 0.94 22.11
C SER A 178 -18.82 2.01 23.07
N ASP A 179 -20.12 2.24 23.10
CA ASP A 179 -20.73 3.42 23.71
C ASP A 179 -20.03 4.69 23.19
N THR A 180 -19.26 5.39 24.02
CA THR A 180 -18.52 6.60 23.63
C THR A 180 -17.03 6.36 23.32
N GLN A 181 -16.55 5.13 23.48
CA GLN A 181 -15.14 4.78 23.31
C GLN A 181 -14.86 4.29 21.90
N ILE A 182 -13.82 4.84 21.27
CA ILE A 182 -13.42 4.51 19.90
C ILE A 182 -12.08 3.78 19.91
N SER A 183 -12.01 2.64 19.24
CA SER A 183 -10.77 1.89 19.01
C SER A 183 -10.51 1.71 17.52
N LEU A 184 -9.27 1.97 17.08
CA LEU A 184 -8.82 1.78 15.71
C LEU A 184 -7.55 0.93 15.69
N SER A 185 -7.49 -0.03 14.76
CA SER A 185 -6.32 -0.89 14.53
C SER A 185 -6.18 -1.21 13.05
N GLY A 186 -4.96 -1.29 12.53
CA GLY A 186 -4.73 -1.66 11.12
C GLY A 186 -3.50 -1.02 10.51
N MET A 187 -3.41 -1.05 9.18
CA MET A 187 -2.33 -0.46 8.40
C MET A 187 -2.85 0.74 7.59
N ALA A 188 -2.16 1.87 7.69
CA ALA A 188 -2.43 3.02 6.84
C ALA A 188 -2.10 2.70 5.38
N ARG A 189 -2.89 3.26 4.45
CA ARG A 189 -2.71 3.05 3.01
C ARG A 189 -1.46 3.73 2.47
N ASP A 190 -1.18 4.92 2.98
CA ASP A 190 -0.13 5.81 2.48
C ASP A 190 0.89 6.17 3.58
N LEU A 191 2.12 6.50 3.16
CA LEU A 191 3.17 7.05 4.03
C LEU A 191 2.72 8.45 4.51
N GLY A 192 2.29 8.56 5.77
CA GLY A 192 1.65 9.76 6.33
C GLY A 192 0.16 9.56 6.70
N GLY A 193 -0.45 8.44 6.28
CA GLY A 193 -1.84 8.14 6.58
C GLY A 193 -2.10 7.97 8.08
N ARG A 194 -1.12 7.49 8.85
CA ARG A 194 -1.22 7.37 10.31
C ARG A 194 -1.40 8.74 10.97
N GLU A 195 -0.58 9.71 10.58
CA GLU A 195 -0.66 11.10 11.08
C GLU A 195 -1.95 11.77 10.64
N ALA A 196 -2.38 11.55 9.39
CA ALA A 196 -3.65 12.07 8.87
C ALA A 196 -4.86 11.50 9.64
N ILE A 197 -4.87 10.21 9.95
CA ILE A 197 -5.91 9.57 10.78
C ILE A 197 -5.87 10.14 12.19
N ALA A 198 -4.69 10.24 12.81
CA ALA A 198 -4.56 10.82 14.15
C ALA A 198 -5.03 12.29 14.21
N ALA A 199 -4.83 13.07 13.15
CA ALA A 199 -5.38 14.43 13.03
C ALA A 199 -6.91 14.42 12.86
N GLY A 200 -7.45 13.52 12.04
CA GLY A 200 -8.90 13.35 11.85
C GLY A 200 -9.63 13.00 13.14
N LEU A 201 -9.03 12.15 13.99
CA LEU A 201 -9.58 11.78 15.30
C LEU A 201 -9.65 12.94 16.30
N LYS A 202 -9.01 14.09 16.04
CA LYS A 202 -9.19 15.28 16.88
C LYS A 202 -10.54 15.97 16.66
N ASN A 203 -11.21 15.69 15.55
CA ASN A 203 -12.51 16.28 15.18
C ASN A 203 -13.69 15.41 15.62
N LEU A 204 -13.50 14.53 16.61
CA LEU A 204 -14.58 13.69 17.14
C LEU A 204 -15.69 14.55 17.78
N PRO A 205 -16.97 14.17 17.62
CA PRO A 205 -18.08 14.85 18.29
C PRO A 205 -17.93 14.82 19.82
N GLU A 206 -18.53 15.82 20.48
CA GLU A 206 -18.54 15.89 21.95
C GLU A 206 -19.07 14.60 22.57
N GLY A 207 -18.42 14.15 23.65
CA GLY A 207 -18.76 12.92 24.36
C GLY A 207 -17.98 11.68 23.91
N PHE A 208 -17.34 11.68 22.73
CA PHE A 208 -16.51 10.56 22.27
C PHE A 208 -15.02 10.72 22.62
N SER A 209 -14.36 9.59 22.93
CA SER A 209 -12.92 9.56 23.17
C SER A 209 -12.26 8.36 22.50
N VAL A 210 -10.98 8.50 22.13
CA VAL A 210 -10.19 7.41 21.57
C VAL A 210 -9.63 6.56 22.71
N ALA A 211 -10.11 5.32 22.83
CA ALA A 211 -9.60 4.33 23.77
C ALA A 211 -8.30 3.66 23.26
N ALA A 212 -8.21 3.38 21.96
CA ALA A 212 -7.02 2.78 21.34
C ALA A 212 -6.82 3.28 19.92
N ASN A 213 -5.56 3.56 19.55
CA ASN A 213 -5.17 3.92 18.19
C ASN A 213 -3.88 3.17 17.82
N GLU A 214 -4.06 1.97 17.28
CA GLU A 214 -3.00 1.03 16.89
C GLU A 214 -2.79 1.02 15.36
N ILE A 215 -2.88 2.19 14.73
CA ILE A 215 -2.61 2.31 13.29
C ILE A 215 -1.10 2.28 13.02
N LYS A 216 -0.67 1.31 12.22
CA LYS A 216 0.71 1.16 11.76
C LYS A 216 0.91 1.90 10.43
N ALA A 217 2.06 2.55 10.27
CA ALA A 217 2.46 3.10 8.98
C ALA A 217 2.85 1.95 8.02
N PRO A 218 2.62 2.09 6.70
CA PRO A 218 3.18 1.14 5.74
C PRO A 218 4.72 1.23 5.76
N PRO A 219 5.42 0.12 5.45
CA PRO A 219 6.87 0.11 5.45
C PRO A 219 7.43 1.08 4.40
N TYR A 220 8.49 1.79 4.77
CA TYR A 220 9.17 2.69 3.86
C TYR A 220 10.13 1.89 2.98
N ILE A 221 9.77 1.69 1.71
CA ILE A 221 10.51 0.80 0.79
C ILE A 221 11.23 1.60 -0.29
N PHE A 222 12.52 1.29 -0.46
CA PHE A 222 13.33 1.64 -1.63
C PHE A 222 13.84 0.36 -2.27
N GLN A 223 13.83 0.28 -3.59
CA GLN A 223 14.34 -0.87 -4.33
C GLN A 223 15.19 -0.43 -5.51
N ALA A 224 16.25 -1.20 -5.78
CA ALA A 224 17.04 -1.10 -6.99
C ALA A 224 17.22 -2.48 -7.59
N TYR A 225 16.81 -2.64 -8.84
CA TYR A 225 16.90 -3.90 -9.58
C TYR A 225 17.84 -3.77 -10.76
N LYS A 226 18.86 -4.63 -10.80
CA LYS A 226 19.85 -4.69 -11.86
C LYS A 226 19.51 -5.83 -12.81
N ASP A 227 19.04 -5.48 -14.00
CA ASP A 227 18.68 -6.43 -15.05
C ASP A 227 19.86 -6.60 -16.04
N PRO A 228 20.50 -7.78 -16.09
CA PRO A 228 21.60 -8.03 -17.02
C PRO A 228 21.16 -8.17 -18.49
N VAL A 229 19.90 -8.53 -18.74
CA VAL A 229 19.37 -8.77 -20.09
C VAL A 229 18.97 -7.46 -20.73
N ALA A 230 18.19 -6.64 -20.01
CA ALA A 230 17.81 -5.31 -20.47
C ALA A 230 18.96 -4.28 -20.35
N VAL A 231 20.02 -4.62 -19.61
CA VAL A 231 21.14 -3.72 -19.30
C VAL A 231 20.62 -2.43 -18.63
N THR A 232 19.75 -2.61 -17.63
CA THR A 232 19.13 -1.50 -16.90
C THR A 232 19.31 -1.63 -15.39
N LEU A 233 19.37 -0.48 -14.74
CA LEU A 233 19.17 -0.36 -13.30
C LEU A 233 17.83 0.36 -13.08
N THR A 234 16.84 -0.35 -12.56
CA THR A 234 15.54 0.24 -12.24
C THR A 234 15.49 0.61 -10.77
N LEU A 235 15.30 1.89 -10.47
CA LEU A 235 15.10 2.43 -9.11
C LEU A 235 13.61 2.63 -8.87
N THR A 236 13.05 2.06 -7.80
CA THR A 236 11.63 2.16 -7.45
C THR A 236 11.44 2.40 -5.95
N GLY A 237 10.24 2.84 -5.56
CA GLY A 237 9.89 3.11 -4.17
C GLY A 237 10.06 4.58 -3.79
N TYR A 238 10.43 4.83 -2.54
CA TYR A 238 10.35 6.16 -1.94
C TYR A 238 11.71 6.74 -1.54
N VAL A 239 11.86 8.07 -1.67
CA VAL A 239 13.03 8.85 -1.21
C VAL A 239 12.61 10.05 -0.36
N PRO A 240 13.38 10.44 0.69
CA PRO A 240 12.97 11.46 1.68
C PRO A 240 12.68 12.86 1.12
N GLY A 241 13.04 13.14 -0.13
CA GLY A 241 12.84 14.42 -0.81
C GLY A 241 13.63 14.52 -2.10
N ASN A 242 13.40 15.59 -2.88
CA ASN A 242 13.99 15.78 -4.21
C ASN A 242 15.52 15.95 -4.20
N THR A 243 16.08 16.48 -3.12
CA THR A 243 17.55 16.63 -2.98
C THR A 243 18.24 15.28 -2.84
N VAL A 244 17.69 14.40 -1.98
CA VAL A 244 18.18 13.02 -1.80
C VAL A 244 17.92 12.21 -3.06
N HIS A 245 16.78 12.40 -3.71
CA HIS A 245 16.45 11.78 -4.99
C HIS A 245 17.53 12.07 -6.04
N ALA A 246 17.81 13.34 -6.30
CA ALA A 246 18.83 13.75 -7.26
C ALA A 246 20.22 13.21 -6.90
N ALA A 247 20.58 13.22 -5.61
CA ALA A 247 21.86 12.69 -5.15
C ALA A 247 22.00 11.17 -5.39
N LEU A 248 20.94 10.39 -5.13
CA LEU A 248 20.94 8.94 -5.35
C LEU A 248 20.94 8.58 -6.83
N VAL A 249 20.18 9.29 -7.66
CA VAL A 249 20.19 9.08 -9.12
C VAL A 249 21.57 9.42 -9.68
N ALA A 250 22.17 10.54 -9.27
CA ALA A 250 23.52 10.89 -9.69
C ALA A 250 24.56 9.87 -9.23
N ALA A 251 24.45 9.35 -8.00
CA ALA A 251 25.31 8.28 -7.49
C ALA A 251 25.12 6.98 -8.29
N ALA A 252 23.89 6.62 -8.64
CA ALA A 252 23.61 5.48 -9.48
C ALA A 252 24.22 5.65 -10.88
N SER A 253 24.04 6.82 -11.53
CA SER A 253 24.62 7.08 -12.85
C SER A 253 26.15 7.03 -12.86
N ARG A 254 26.84 7.39 -11.77
CA ARG A 254 28.30 7.24 -11.67
C ARG A 254 28.75 5.79 -11.46
N LYS A 255 28.05 5.06 -10.58
CA LYS A 255 28.41 3.67 -10.20
C LYS A 255 28.03 2.63 -11.25
N PHE A 256 26.98 2.89 -12.03
CA PHE A 256 26.43 1.99 -13.05
C PHE A 256 26.72 2.56 -14.44
N PHE A 257 27.93 2.28 -14.93
CA PHE A 257 28.47 2.85 -16.18
C PHE A 257 27.95 2.14 -17.44
N SER A 258 27.59 0.86 -17.32
CA SER A 258 27.10 0.07 -18.46
C SER A 258 25.58 0.10 -18.56
N GLU A 259 24.90 0.20 -17.43
CA GLU A 259 23.45 0.07 -17.31
C GLU A 259 22.74 1.41 -17.50
N LYS A 260 21.64 1.42 -18.26
CA LYS A 260 20.75 2.58 -18.30
C LYS A 260 20.00 2.68 -16.98
N VAL A 261 20.16 3.80 -16.27
CA VAL A 261 19.42 4.08 -15.04
C VAL A 261 17.98 4.50 -15.39
N VAL A 262 17.01 3.72 -14.92
CA VAL A 262 15.57 3.99 -15.02
C VAL A 262 15.08 4.43 -13.66
N ASP A 263 14.64 5.68 -13.57
CA ASP A 263 14.22 6.31 -12.32
C ASP A 263 12.69 6.34 -12.19
N ASN A 264 12.16 5.53 -11.27
CA ASN A 264 10.75 5.53 -10.88
C ASN A 264 10.58 5.85 -9.39
N LEU A 265 11.54 6.57 -8.79
CA LEU A 265 11.49 6.95 -7.39
C LEU A 265 10.48 8.06 -7.16
N LYS A 266 9.84 8.04 -5.99
CA LYS A 266 8.88 9.06 -5.57
C LYS A 266 9.34 9.72 -4.29
N ALA A 267 9.33 11.05 -4.24
CA ALA A 267 9.58 11.77 -3.02
C ALA A 267 8.44 11.53 -2.01
N SER A 268 8.78 11.10 -0.79
CA SER A 268 7.81 10.85 0.28
C SER A 268 8.42 11.06 1.66
N ILE A 269 7.57 11.45 2.61
CA ILE A 269 7.90 11.49 4.03
C ILE A 269 7.90 10.06 4.62
N GLY A 270 8.48 9.90 5.80
CA GLY A 270 8.52 8.61 6.52
C GLY A 270 9.81 7.82 6.36
N ALA A 271 10.83 8.38 5.70
CA ALA A 271 12.13 7.72 5.59
C ALA A 271 12.81 7.55 6.96
N PRO A 272 13.45 6.42 7.23
CA PRO A 272 14.19 6.21 8.46
C PRO A 272 15.43 7.11 8.55
N SER A 273 15.81 7.47 9.78
CA SER A 273 17.04 8.21 10.05
C SER A 273 18.27 7.48 9.48
N GLY A 274 19.10 8.20 8.72
CA GLY A 274 20.30 7.64 8.10
C GLY A 274 20.07 6.93 6.76
N PHE A 275 18.88 7.05 6.17
CA PHE A 275 18.53 6.42 4.89
C PHE A 275 19.60 6.56 3.79
N SER A 276 20.03 7.79 3.47
CA SER A 276 21.02 8.04 2.41
C SER A 276 22.37 7.40 2.70
N ALA A 277 22.76 7.36 3.98
CA ALA A 277 24.03 6.75 4.42
C ALA A 277 24.01 5.22 4.34
N ALA A 278 22.83 4.58 4.41
CA ALA A 278 22.69 3.15 4.19
C ALA A 278 22.54 2.80 2.69
N VAL A 279 21.72 3.56 1.95
CA VAL A 279 21.39 3.27 0.54
C VAL A 279 22.59 3.52 -0.39
N ALA A 280 23.36 4.60 -0.20
CA ALA A 280 24.45 4.92 -1.12
C ALA A 280 25.57 3.86 -1.15
N PRO A 281 26.08 3.34 0.00
CA PRO A 281 27.01 2.22 0.01
C PRO A 281 26.38 0.91 -0.50
N ALA A 282 25.10 0.67 -0.19
CA ALA A 282 24.40 -0.52 -0.68
C ALA A 282 24.23 -0.52 -2.22
N LEU A 283 24.00 0.64 -2.83
CA LEU A 283 24.03 0.80 -4.29
C LEU A 283 25.43 0.55 -4.87
N GLY A 284 26.48 0.95 -4.15
CA GLY A 284 27.86 0.59 -4.51
C GLY A 284 28.12 -0.90 -4.44
N ALA A 285 27.58 -1.60 -3.44
CA ALA A 285 27.65 -3.05 -3.37
C ALA A 285 26.89 -3.73 -4.52
N LEU A 286 25.71 -3.19 -4.90
CA LEU A 286 24.93 -3.70 -6.04
C LEU A 286 25.64 -3.48 -7.39
N SER A 287 26.37 -2.37 -7.59
CA SER A 287 27.07 -2.12 -8.86
C SER A 287 28.16 -3.15 -9.15
N ARG A 288 28.72 -3.74 -8.09
CA ARG A 288 29.73 -4.82 -8.11
C ARG A 288 29.16 -6.22 -8.40
N LEU A 289 27.84 -6.39 -8.46
CA LEU A 289 27.21 -7.65 -8.83
C LEU A 289 26.91 -7.69 -10.34
N SER A 290 26.92 -8.88 -10.95
CA SER A 290 26.49 -9.09 -12.34
C SER A 290 24.98 -8.91 -12.48
N THR A 291 24.23 -9.45 -11.53
CA THR A 291 22.77 -9.40 -11.41
C THR A 291 22.45 -9.05 -9.96
N GLY A 292 21.33 -8.43 -9.69
CA GLY A 292 20.93 -8.32 -8.29
C GLY A 292 19.74 -7.43 -8.00
N THR A 293 19.26 -7.58 -6.78
CA THR A 293 18.21 -6.75 -6.20
C THR A 293 18.71 -6.20 -4.87
N LEU A 294 18.56 -4.90 -4.70
CA LEU A 294 18.69 -4.21 -3.43
C LEU A 294 17.28 -3.83 -2.97
N VAL A 295 16.88 -4.29 -1.79
CA VAL A 295 15.64 -3.89 -1.14
C VAL A 295 15.97 -3.28 0.20
N VAL A 296 15.55 -2.04 0.42
CA VAL A 296 15.64 -1.36 1.70
C VAL A 296 14.23 -1.18 2.22
N SER A 297 13.91 -1.81 3.34
CA SER A 297 12.62 -1.70 4.01
C SER A 297 12.84 -1.17 5.41
N ASP A 298 12.41 0.06 5.66
CA ASP A 298 12.73 0.79 6.88
C ASP A 298 14.25 0.73 7.15
N ARG A 299 14.68 0.18 8.29
CA ARG A 299 16.10 0.06 8.68
C ARG A 299 16.76 -1.27 8.29
N GLU A 300 16.15 -2.04 7.40
CA GLU A 300 16.69 -3.31 6.93
C GLU A 300 17.13 -3.20 5.46
N VAL A 301 18.37 -3.58 5.18
CA VAL A 301 18.94 -3.62 3.83
C VAL A 301 19.16 -5.07 3.40
N LYS A 302 18.48 -5.50 2.34
CA LYS A 302 18.65 -6.82 1.73
C LYS A 302 19.30 -6.66 0.37
N LEU A 303 20.45 -7.28 0.17
CA LEU A 303 21.15 -7.35 -1.11
C LEU A 303 21.22 -8.79 -1.56
N SER A 304 20.72 -9.08 -2.76
CA SER A 304 20.78 -10.41 -3.37
C SER A 304 21.27 -10.34 -4.81
N GLY A 305 21.93 -11.39 -5.28
CA GLY A 305 22.40 -11.48 -6.68
C GLY A 305 23.70 -12.24 -6.87
N ASP A 306 24.19 -12.27 -8.10
CA ASP A 306 25.40 -13.00 -8.48
C ASP A 306 26.59 -12.05 -8.59
N ALA A 307 27.65 -12.31 -7.82
CA ALA A 307 28.93 -11.65 -8.01
C ALA A 307 29.65 -12.18 -9.25
N PHE A 308 30.56 -11.38 -9.82
CA PHE A 308 31.32 -11.75 -11.01
C PHE A 308 32.32 -12.89 -10.78
N TYR A 309 32.84 -13.04 -9.57
CA TYR A 309 33.83 -14.06 -9.17
C TYR A 309 33.80 -14.29 -7.66
N ASP A 310 34.41 -15.39 -7.19
CA ASP A 310 34.33 -15.84 -5.78
C ASP A 310 34.83 -14.79 -4.77
N ALA A 311 36.00 -14.21 -5.00
CA ALA A 311 36.57 -13.21 -4.10
C ALA A 311 35.70 -11.94 -4.01
N ALA A 312 35.05 -11.50 -5.11
CA ALA A 312 34.07 -10.42 -5.05
C ALA A 312 32.89 -10.77 -4.13
N ALA A 313 32.33 -11.98 -4.25
CA ALA A 313 31.21 -12.39 -3.40
C ALA A 313 31.58 -12.33 -1.91
N VAL A 314 32.77 -12.82 -1.54
CA VAL A 314 33.27 -12.76 -0.16
C VAL A 314 33.44 -11.31 0.31
N GLN A 315 34.10 -10.48 -0.50
CA GLN A 315 34.34 -9.08 -0.16
C GLN A 315 33.06 -8.27 -0.03
N ILE A 316 32.08 -8.47 -0.91
CA ILE A 316 30.80 -7.75 -0.87
C ILE A 316 30.00 -8.19 0.36
N ARG A 317 29.91 -9.50 0.65
CA ARG A 317 29.24 -10.00 1.86
C ARG A 317 29.89 -9.47 3.15
N ALA A 318 31.22 -9.46 3.21
CA ALA A 318 31.96 -8.97 4.37
C ALA A 318 31.97 -7.43 4.49
N GLY A 319 31.83 -6.73 3.36
CA GLY A 319 31.82 -5.27 3.29
C GLY A 319 30.44 -4.66 3.53
N LEU A 320 29.36 -5.40 3.22
CA LEU A 320 28.00 -4.92 3.42
C LEU A 320 27.77 -4.61 4.89
N GLY A 321 27.28 -3.41 5.18
CA GLY A 321 26.94 -2.98 6.54
C GLY A 321 28.06 -2.31 7.34
N LYS A 322 29.33 -2.36 6.89
CA LYS A 322 30.45 -1.73 7.62
C LYS A 322 30.24 -0.24 7.89
N ASP A 323 29.67 0.45 6.91
CA ASP A 323 29.44 1.90 6.95
C ASP A 323 27.97 2.25 7.25
N PHE A 324 27.14 1.28 7.65
CA PHE A 324 25.73 1.55 7.92
C PHE A 324 25.57 2.26 9.28
N PRO A 325 24.56 3.16 9.40
CA PRO A 325 24.27 3.80 10.67
C PRO A 325 23.87 2.78 11.75
N GLN A 326 24.04 3.16 13.02
CA GLN A 326 23.62 2.31 14.13
C GLN A 326 22.13 1.95 14.06
N GLY A 327 21.79 0.70 14.40
CA GLY A 327 20.43 0.17 14.40
C GLY A 327 19.93 -0.31 13.03
N TRP A 328 20.74 -0.20 11.98
CA TRP A 328 20.44 -0.80 10.68
C TRP A 328 20.82 -2.27 10.64
N GLN A 329 19.92 -3.08 10.09
CA GLN A 329 20.13 -4.50 9.86
C GLN A 329 20.43 -4.73 8.38
N TYR A 330 21.17 -5.78 8.08
CA TYR A 330 21.48 -6.12 6.70
C TYR A 330 21.52 -7.62 6.46
N LYS A 331 21.20 -8.02 5.23
CA LYS A 331 21.29 -9.39 4.76
C LYS A 331 21.90 -9.41 3.36
N ALA A 332 22.90 -10.26 3.15
CA ALA A 332 23.57 -10.45 1.88
C ALA A 332 23.37 -11.87 1.37
N ASP A 333 22.41 -12.07 0.46
CA ASP A 333 22.16 -13.34 -0.23
C ASP A 333 22.89 -13.33 -1.58
N ILE A 334 24.22 -13.37 -1.53
CA ILE A 334 25.09 -13.23 -2.72
C ILE A 334 25.59 -14.61 -3.15
N SER A 335 25.44 -14.95 -4.43
CA SER A 335 26.02 -16.12 -5.10
C SER A 335 27.14 -15.69 -6.06
N VAL A 336 27.73 -16.63 -6.78
CA VAL A 336 28.78 -16.37 -7.78
C VAL A 336 28.25 -16.81 -9.13
N LYS A 337 28.38 -15.94 -10.13
CA LYS A 337 28.05 -16.25 -11.52
C LYS A 337 28.90 -17.43 -12.00
N PRO A 338 28.33 -18.41 -12.71
CA PRO A 338 29.12 -19.49 -13.30
C PRO A 338 30.26 -18.96 -14.17
N ALA A 339 31.45 -19.51 -13.99
CA ALA A 339 32.63 -19.10 -14.74
C ALA A 339 32.41 -19.28 -16.25
N ALA A 340 32.67 -18.22 -17.01
CA ALA A 340 32.62 -18.29 -18.47
C ALA A 340 33.84 -19.03 -19.01
N ALA A 341 33.69 -19.63 -20.20
CA ALA A 341 34.79 -20.32 -20.87
C ALA A 341 35.97 -19.36 -21.15
N PRO A 342 37.22 -19.86 -21.08
CA PRO A 342 38.38 -19.08 -21.48
C PRO A 342 38.29 -18.60 -22.93
N VAL A 343 38.85 -17.43 -23.20
CA VAL A 343 38.92 -16.83 -24.53
C VAL A 343 40.37 -16.65 -24.98
N ASP A 344 40.58 -16.52 -26.28
CA ASP A 344 41.90 -16.19 -26.84
C ASP A 344 42.30 -14.73 -26.55
N ALA A 345 43.57 -14.41 -26.83
CA ALA A 345 44.15 -13.10 -26.56
C ALA A 345 43.46 -11.95 -27.34
N THR A 346 43.02 -12.20 -28.57
CA THR A 346 42.36 -11.17 -29.41
C THR A 346 40.99 -10.82 -28.84
N VAL A 347 40.19 -11.84 -28.52
CA VAL A 347 38.89 -11.64 -27.87
C VAL A 347 39.08 -11.01 -26.49
N CYS A 348 40.13 -11.41 -25.75
CA CYS A 348 40.45 -10.81 -24.47
C CYS A 348 40.69 -9.30 -24.56
N GLN A 349 41.53 -8.87 -25.51
CA GLN A 349 41.81 -7.46 -25.74
C GLN A 349 40.52 -6.68 -26.07
N GLN A 350 39.67 -7.24 -26.91
CA GLN A 350 38.41 -6.60 -27.28
C GLN A 350 37.48 -6.42 -26.08
N LEU A 351 37.35 -7.42 -25.21
CA LEU A 351 36.52 -7.34 -24.00
C LEU A 351 36.99 -6.23 -23.05
N PHE A 352 38.30 -6.07 -22.87
CA PHE A 352 38.85 -4.97 -22.08
C PHE A 352 38.53 -3.60 -22.70
N SER A 353 38.79 -3.45 -23.99
CA SER A 353 38.51 -2.21 -24.72
C SER A 353 37.02 -1.83 -24.68
N ASP A 354 36.13 -2.80 -24.83
CA ASP A 354 34.67 -2.58 -24.77
C ASP A 354 34.20 -2.11 -23.39
N LEU A 355 34.79 -2.63 -22.30
CA LEU A 355 34.47 -2.19 -20.94
C LEU A 355 34.99 -0.77 -20.67
N LEU A 356 36.24 -0.50 -21.04
CA LEU A 356 36.88 0.81 -20.86
C LEU A 356 36.32 1.89 -21.80
N GLY A 357 35.68 1.49 -22.91
CA GLY A 357 34.92 2.39 -23.77
C GLY A 357 33.59 2.83 -23.15
N LYS A 358 33.02 2.05 -22.23
CA LYS A 358 31.75 2.36 -21.54
C LYS A 358 31.95 3.06 -20.20
N GLY A 359 33.08 2.84 -19.53
CA GLY A 359 33.37 3.39 -18.22
C GLY A 359 34.85 3.69 -18.03
N LYS A 360 35.15 4.63 -17.12
CA LYS A 360 36.53 5.03 -16.79
C LYS A 360 36.84 4.70 -15.35
N ILE A 361 38.09 4.32 -15.08
CA ILE A 361 38.59 4.17 -13.71
C ILE A 361 38.87 5.58 -13.17
N GLY A 362 38.10 5.99 -12.16
CA GLY A 362 38.26 7.26 -11.48
C GLY A 362 39.35 7.22 -10.42
N PHE A 363 39.96 8.38 -10.15
CA PHE A 363 40.94 8.57 -9.09
C PHE A 363 40.66 9.87 -8.33
N GLU A 364 41.02 9.91 -7.05
CA GLU A 364 41.05 11.17 -6.30
C GLU A 364 41.95 12.20 -6.99
N SER A 365 41.57 13.48 -6.91
CA SER A 365 42.27 14.57 -7.60
C SER A 365 43.76 14.61 -7.22
N GLY A 366 44.63 14.60 -8.24
CA GLY A 366 46.09 14.60 -8.09
C GLY A 366 46.69 13.35 -7.43
N ARG A 367 45.91 12.29 -7.21
CA ARG A 367 46.34 11.08 -6.48
C ARG A 367 46.16 9.81 -7.31
N ALA A 368 46.78 8.73 -6.82
CA ALA A 368 46.63 7.36 -7.31
C ALA A 368 45.68 6.52 -6.43
N ILE A 369 44.78 7.18 -5.69
CA ILE A 369 43.74 6.51 -4.90
C ILE A 369 42.54 6.32 -5.83
N ILE A 370 42.18 5.06 -6.10
CA ILE A 370 41.03 4.69 -6.94
C ILE A 370 39.74 5.16 -6.29
N ASP A 371 38.89 5.82 -7.08
CA ASP A 371 37.55 6.23 -6.63
C ASP A 371 36.69 4.99 -6.36
N PRO A 372 36.05 4.87 -5.18
CA PRO A 372 35.15 3.77 -4.86
C PRO A 372 34.01 3.53 -5.87
N ASP A 373 33.58 4.56 -6.61
CA ASP A 373 32.57 4.42 -7.68
C ASP A 373 33.08 3.52 -8.83
N SER A 374 34.40 3.35 -8.96
CA SER A 374 35.04 2.51 -9.99
C SER A 374 35.00 1.02 -9.67
N ALA A 375 34.61 0.61 -8.45
CA ALA A 375 34.68 -0.78 -8.01
C ALA A 375 33.90 -1.75 -8.92
N GLY A 376 32.72 -1.32 -9.41
CA GLY A 376 31.91 -2.15 -10.32
C GLY A 376 32.56 -2.37 -11.70
N LEU A 377 33.28 -1.36 -12.22
CA LEU A 377 34.07 -1.51 -13.45
C LEU A 377 35.26 -2.44 -13.21
N LEU A 378 35.98 -2.25 -12.10
CA LEU A 378 37.12 -3.08 -11.74
C LEU A 378 36.74 -4.56 -11.59
N ASP A 379 35.60 -4.87 -10.95
CA ASP A 379 35.16 -6.26 -10.82
C ASP A 379 34.85 -6.92 -12.18
N ARG A 380 34.36 -6.17 -13.17
CA ARG A 380 34.16 -6.65 -14.55
C ARG A 380 35.46 -6.81 -15.32
N LEU A 381 36.45 -5.95 -15.07
CA LEU A 381 37.80 -6.09 -15.62
C LEU A 381 38.47 -7.35 -15.04
N ILE A 382 38.28 -7.63 -13.75
CA ILE A 382 38.76 -8.87 -13.09
C ILE A 382 38.08 -10.10 -13.70
N GLU A 383 36.76 -10.09 -13.88
CA GLU A 383 36.04 -11.17 -14.58
C GLU A 383 36.64 -11.43 -15.95
N THR A 384 36.96 -10.36 -16.69
CA THR A 384 37.59 -10.45 -18.01
C THR A 384 38.98 -11.07 -17.93
N ALA A 385 39.82 -10.63 -16.99
CA ALA A 385 41.16 -11.18 -16.77
C ALA A 385 41.15 -12.68 -16.39
N LEU A 386 40.13 -13.13 -15.65
CA LEU A 386 39.91 -14.54 -15.29
C LEU A 386 39.56 -15.40 -16.51
N ARG A 387 38.90 -14.83 -17.52
CA ARG A 387 38.60 -15.52 -18.79
C ARG A 387 39.82 -15.61 -19.71
N CYS A 388 40.92 -14.95 -19.38
CA CYS A 388 42.14 -14.95 -20.19
C CYS A 388 43.33 -15.49 -19.40
N PRO A 389 43.29 -16.72 -18.85
CA PRO A 389 44.22 -17.18 -17.81
C PRO A 389 45.71 -17.13 -18.21
N ASN A 390 46.02 -17.25 -19.50
CA ASN A 390 47.39 -17.29 -20.03
C ASN A 390 47.86 -15.93 -20.59
N ALA A 391 47.02 -14.90 -20.57
CA ALA A 391 47.37 -13.59 -21.10
C ALA A 391 48.25 -12.81 -20.10
N SER A 392 49.36 -12.27 -20.61
CA SER A 392 50.10 -11.19 -19.95
C SER A 392 49.41 -9.87 -20.28
N ILE A 393 49.16 -9.04 -19.26
CA ILE A 393 48.37 -7.83 -19.37
C ILE A 393 49.20 -6.66 -18.87
N GLU A 394 49.45 -5.71 -19.76
CA GLU A 394 50.00 -4.42 -19.40
C GLU A 394 48.89 -3.44 -19.06
N ILE A 395 49.03 -2.74 -17.94
CA ILE A 395 48.15 -1.68 -17.49
C ILE A 395 48.85 -0.37 -17.79
N ALA A 396 48.37 0.31 -18.83
CA ALA A 396 48.96 1.53 -19.36
C ALA A 396 48.24 2.76 -18.80
N GLY A 397 48.96 3.60 -18.06
CA GLY A 397 48.44 4.84 -17.50
C GLY A 397 48.77 6.06 -18.36
N HIS A 398 47.79 6.94 -18.58
CA HIS A 398 47.96 8.17 -19.35
C HIS A 398 47.40 9.39 -18.62
N THR A 399 48.00 10.55 -18.86
CA THR A 399 47.52 11.86 -18.39
C THR A 399 47.20 12.77 -19.58
N ASP A 400 46.57 13.91 -19.31
CA ASP A 400 46.60 15.05 -20.23
C ASP A 400 47.96 15.78 -20.12
N THR A 401 48.10 16.87 -20.88
CA THR A 401 49.30 17.71 -20.90
C THR A 401 49.31 18.79 -19.83
N ASP A 402 48.31 18.87 -18.94
CA ASP A 402 48.32 19.87 -17.88
C ASP A 402 49.29 19.47 -16.77
N GLY A 403 50.09 20.42 -16.30
CA GLY A 403 51.09 20.18 -15.26
C GLY A 403 52.47 19.81 -15.79
N ASP A 404 53.36 19.41 -14.89
CA ASP A 404 54.74 19.06 -15.20
C ASP A 404 54.84 17.63 -15.78
N ASP A 405 55.63 17.46 -16.83
CA ASP A 405 55.76 16.16 -17.53
C ASP A 405 56.30 15.06 -16.63
N ALA A 406 57.28 15.36 -15.76
CA ALA A 406 57.83 14.37 -14.84
C ALA A 406 56.81 13.99 -13.76
N PHE A 407 56.03 14.96 -13.29
CA PHE A 407 54.90 14.69 -12.40
C PHE A 407 53.84 13.81 -13.07
N ASN A 408 53.46 14.11 -14.31
CA ASN A 408 52.48 13.37 -15.09
C ASN A 408 52.93 11.93 -15.38
N GLN A 409 54.20 11.75 -15.71
CA GLN A 409 54.82 10.44 -15.85
C GLN A 409 54.74 9.65 -14.53
N ALA A 410 55.15 10.24 -13.41
CA ALA A 410 55.10 9.57 -12.10
C ALA A 410 53.66 9.27 -11.65
N LEU A 411 52.71 10.15 -11.96
CA LEU A 411 51.30 9.99 -11.58
C LEU A 411 50.63 8.87 -12.39
N SER A 412 50.85 8.83 -13.70
CA SER A 412 50.31 7.77 -14.56
C SER A 412 50.84 6.39 -14.17
N GLU A 413 52.13 6.27 -13.89
CA GLU A 413 52.77 5.04 -13.40
C GLU A 413 52.14 4.57 -12.07
N LYS A 414 52.01 5.48 -11.08
CA LYS A 414 51.39 5.14 -9.79
C LYS A 414 49.93 4.72 -9.94
N ARG A 415 49.18 5.32 -10.87
CA ARG A 415 47.79 4.95 -11.13
C ARG A 415 47.69 3.58 -11.80
N ALA A 416 48.55 3.29 -12.76
CA ALA A 416 48.64 1.96 -13.37
C ALA A 416 48.98 0.90 -12.31
N GLN A 417 49.96 1.18 -11.45
CA GLN A 417 50.34 0.28 -10.35
C GLN A 417 49.18 0.06 -9.36
N ALA A 418 48.44 1.13 -8.99
CA ALA A 418 47.30 1.00 -8.10
C ALA A 418 46.19 0.09 -8.67
N VAL A 419 45.99 0.11 -10.00
CA VAL A 419 45.06 -0.80 -10.67
C VAL A 419 45.61 -2.23 -10.69
N ALA A 420 46.90 -2.43 -10.98
CA ALA A 420 47.53 -3.75 -10.90
C ALA A 420 47.39 -4.37 -9.50
N ASP A 421 47.71 -3.59 -8.47
CA ASP A 421 47.59 -4.00 -7.07
C ASP A 421 46.14 -4.36 -6.70
N TYR A 422 45.16 -3.64 -7.25
CA TYR A 422 43.75 -3.94 -7.04
C TYR A 422 43.38 -5.31 -7.64
N LEU A 423 43.81 -5.61 -8.87
CA LEU A 423 43.59 -6.91 -9.53
C LEU A 423 44.26 -8.06 -8.77
N ILE A 424 45.50 -7.85 -8.32
CA ILE A 424 46.27 -8.84 -7.54
C ILE A 424 45.57 -9.12 -6.20
N LYS A 425 45.12 -8.07 -5.51
CA LYS A 425 44.35 -8.19 -4.27
C LYS A 425 43.03 -8.94 -4.45
N ALA A 426 42.46 -8.92 -5.65
CA ALA A 426 41.28 -9.71 -5.99
C ALA A 426 41.59 -11.21 -6.25
N GLY A 427 42.86 -11.59 -6.24
CA GLY A 427 43.32 -12.99 -6.34
C GLY A 427 43.97 -13.35 -7.67
N LEU A 428 44.19 -12.39 -8.57
CA LEU A 428 44.86 -12.66 -9.84
C LEU A 428 46.39 -12.76 -9.65
N PRO A 429 47.10 -13.64 -10.39
CA PRO A 429 48.56 -13.80 -10.28
C PRO A 429 49.32 -12.52 -10.65
N ALA A 430 50.28 -12.11 -9.82
CA ALA A 430 51.02 -10.86 -10.00
C ALA A 430 51.94 -10.85 -11.23
N ASP A 431 52.49 -12.00 -11.62
CA ASP A 431 53.35 -12.19 -12.79
C ASP A 431 52.63 -11.94 -14.13
N ARG A 432 51.29 -11.86 -14.12
CA ARG A 432 50.48 -11.55 -15.29
C ARG A 432 50.32 -10.06 -15.56
N PHE A 433 50.70 -9.18 -14.63
CA PHE A 433 50.47 -7.75 -14.77
C PHE A 433 51.77 -6.96 -14.79
N THR A 434 51.89 -6.08 -15.78
CA THR A 434 52.92 -5.04 -15.83
C THR A 434 52.23 -3.68 -15.78
N ALA A 435 52.62 -2.81 -14.87
CA ALA A 435 52.16 -1.43 -14.86
C ALA A 435 53.17 -0.56 -15.62
N THR A 436 52.68 0.32 -16.49
CA THR A 436 53.50 1.28 -17.23
C THR A 436 52.79 2.63 -17.29
N GLY A 437 53.46 3.70 -16.86
CA GLY A 437 53.04 5.08 -17.09
C GLY A 437 53.56 5.62 -18.42
N TYR A 438 52.72 6.35 -19.14
CA TYR A 438 53.10 7.05 -20.38
C TYR A 438 52.99 8.57 -20.27
N GLY A 439 52.56 9.09 -19.11
CA GLY A 439 52.30 10.51 -18.92
C GLY A 439 51.40 11.07 -20.03
N SER A 440 51.80 12.22 -20.58
CA SER A 440 51.12 12.94 -21.65
C SER A 440 51.58 12.54 -23.06
N THR A 441 52.50 11.57 -23.20
CA THR A 441 53.23 11.31 -24.45
C THR A 441 52.43 10.58 -25.53
N GLN A 442 51.30 9.98 -25.17
CA GLN A 442 50.42 9.23 -26.07
C GLN A 442 48.96 9.73 -25.99
N PRO A 443 48.68 10.94 -26.51
CA PRO A 443 47.33 11.49 -26.53
C PRO A 443 46.47 10.79 -27.60
N ILE A 444 45.20 10.56 -27.28
CA ILE A 444 44.18 10.02 -28.20
C ILE A 444 43.18 11.08 -28.64
N ALA A 445 43.24 12.26 -28.03
CA ALA A 445 42.40 13.42 -28.32
C ALA A 445 43.18 14.73 -28.14
N SER A 446 42.63 15.84 -28.63
CA SER A 446 43.20 17.18 -28.40
C SER A 446 43.28 17.48 -26.90
N ASN A 447 44.37 18.12 -26.47
CA ASN A 447 44.50 18.65 -25.11
C ASN A 447 44.02 20.11 -24.99
N ASP A 448 43.40 20.66 -26.03
CA ASP A 448 42.92 22.04 -26.04
C ASP A 448 41.50 22.18 -25.49
N THR A 449 40.78 21.06 -25.35
CA THR A 449 39.41 21.02 -24.82
C THR A 449 39.32 20.15 -23.57
N ASP A 450 38.38 20.49 -22.68
CA ASP A 450 38.17 19.72 -21.44
C ASP A 450 37.73 18.28 -21.75
N GLU A 451 36.94 18.09 -22.80
CA GLU A 451 36.51 16.77 -23.26
C GLU A 451 37.69 15.92 -23.75
N GLY A 452 38.60 16.52 -24.53
CA GLY A 452 39.76 15.82 -25.06
C GLY A 452 40.79 15.50 -23.96
N LYS A 453 41.04 16.44 -23.04
CA LYS A 453 41.82 16.16 -21.82
C LYS A 453 41.22 15.01 -21.00
N ALA A 454 39.90 14.98 -20.84
CA ALA A 454 39.21 13.90 -20.14
C ALA A 454 39.32 12.55 -20.86
N GLN A 455 39.49 12.52 -22.18
CA GLN A 455 39.78 11.29 -22.93
C GLN A 455 41.23 10.86 -22.73
N ASN A 456 42.19 11.78 -22.68
CA ASN A 456 43.61 11.47 -22.47
C ASN A 456 43.91 10.95 -21.07
N ARG A 457 43.22 11.43 -20.02
CA ARG A 457 43.28 10.87 -18.66
C ARG A 457 42.59 9.50 -18.59
N ARG A 458 43.33 8.43 -18.86
CA ARG A 458 42.78 7.07 -18.98
C ARG A 458 43.73 5.97 -18.50
N ILE A 459 43.16 4.79 -18.30
CA ILE A 459 43.87 3.52 -18.10
C ILE A 459 43.49 2.62 -19.26
N GLU A 460 44.48 1.99 -19.89
CA GLU A 460 44.29 0.96 -20.91
C GLU A 460 44.80 -0.39 -20.40
N PHE A 461 44.21 -1.46 -20.92
CA PHE A 461 44.65 -2.83 -20.68
C PHE A 461 45.11 -3.39 -22.02
N VAL A 462 46.40 -3.72 -22.13
CA VAL A 462 47.03 -4.23 -23.35
C VAL A 462 47.45 -5.68 -23.14
N VAL A 463 46.83 -6.59 -23.87
CA VAL A 463 47.16 -8.02 -23.87
C VAL A 463 48.42 -8.22 -24.71
N ARG A 464 49.44 -8.86 -24.12
CA ARG A 464 50.77 -9.08 -24.71
C ARG A 464 50.97 -10.51 -25.21
#